data_AF-A0AAV4CND7-F1
#
_entry.id   AF-A0AAV4CND7-F1
#
_cell.length_a   1.000
_cell.length_b   1.000
_cell.length_c   1.000
_cell.angle_alpha   90.00
_cell.angle_beta   90.00
_cell.angle_gamma   90.00
#
_symmetry.space_group_name_H-M   'P 1'
#
loop_
_entity.id
_entity.type
_entity.pdbx_description
1 polymer ?
#
loop_
_entity_poly.entity_id
_entity_poly.type
_entity_poly.pdbx_seq_one_letter_code
_entity_poly.pdbx_strand_id
1 'polypeptide(L)'
;MGSHVYETMATSNDLLIKQRSVIEFLAAEGCSAANIHARMKTVYGEMCISDCAVRKWVRIFKGENPRETILRDRKCSGRPLSASFTAHREKVDCMIKANRMDGQTKGNCR
;
A
#
# COMPACT_ATOMS: atom_id res chain seq x y z
N MET A 1 -20.46 7.08 -16.87
CA MET A 1 -19.23 7.59 -16.19
C MET A 1 -18.55 6.54 -15.31
N GLY A 2 -19.27 5.73 -14.54
CA GLY A 2 -18.66 4.68 -13.69
C GLY A 2 -18.05 3.49 -14.44
N SER A 3 -18.36 3.30 -15.73
CA SER A 3 -17.96 2.09 -16.45
C SER A 3 -16.54 2.11 -17.03
N HIS A 4 -16.11 3.26 -17.52
CA HIS A 4 -14.80 3.38 -18.17
C HIS A 4 -13.63 3.36 -17.16
N VAL A 5 -13.90 3.73 -15.91
CA VAL A 5 -12.92 3.77 -14.83
C VAL A 5 -12.59 2.38 -14.28
N TYR A 6 -13.54 1.44 -14.21
CA TYR A 6 -13.22 0.06 -13.78
C TYR A 6 -12.45 -0.73 -14.85
N GLU A 7 -12.74 -0.48 -16.14
CA GLU A 7 -12.08 -1.12 -17.28
C GLU A 7 -10.59 -0.70 -17.36
N THR A 8 -10.33 0.58 -17.14
CA THR A 8 -8.97 1.16 -17.10
C THR A 8 -8.16 0.67 -15.88
N MET A 9 -8.81 0.47 -14.71
CA MET A 9 -8.15 -0.04 -13.51
C MET A 9 -7.82 -1.53 -13.60
N ALA A 10 -8.68 -2.33 -14.23
CA ALA A 10 -8.44 -3.77 -14.44
C ALA A 10 -7.27 -4.02 -15.40
N THR A 11 -7.25 -3.31 -16.53
CA THR A 11 -6.15 -3.37 -17.51
C THR A 11 -4.82 -2.87 -16.95
N SER A 12 -4.83 -1.85 -16.08
CA SER A 12 -3.63 -1.37 -15.38
C SER A 12 -3.05 -2.41 -14.42
N ASN A 13 -3.89 -3.17 -13.72
CA ASN A 13 -3.41 -4.21 -12.79
C ASN A 13 -2.77 -5.40 -13.52
N ASP A 14 -3.34 -5.83 -14.64
CA ASP A 14 -2.78 -6.92 -15.44
C ASP A 14 -1.43 -6.53 -16.08
N LEU A 15 -1.28 -5.27 -16.48
CA LEU A 15 -0.01 -4.76 -16.98
C LEU A 15 1.09 -4.74 -15.90
N LEU A 16 0.75 -4.35 -14.67
CA LEU A 16 1.69 -4.37 -13.54
C LEU A 16 2.12 -5.79 -13.18
N ILE A 17 1.20 -6.76 -13.23
CA ILE A 17 1.51 -8.18 -13.00
C ILE A 17 2.52 -8.66 -14.05
N LYS A 18 2.26 -8.39 -15.34
CA LYS A 18 3.17 -8.77 -16.45
C LYS A 18 4.56 -8.15 -16.26
N GLN A 19 4.63 -6.87 -15.93
CA GLN A 19 5.91 -6.19 -15.71
C GLN A 19 6.66 -6.73 -14.49
N ARG A 20 5.97 -7.08 -13.40
CA ARG A 20 6.59 -7.72 -12.22
C ARG A 20 7.15 -9.10 -12.55
N SER A 21 6.45 -9.90 -13.36
CA SER A 21 6.97 -11.19 -13.84
C SER A 21 8.25 -11.04 -14.67
N VAL A 22 8.33 -10.01 -15.52
CA VAL A 22 9.57 -9.70 -16.27
C VAL A 22 10.70 -9.29 -15.32
N ILE A 23 10.41 -8.50 -14.28
CA ILE A 23 11.42 -8.12 -13.28
C ILE A 23 11.92 -9.36 -12.52
N GLU A 24 11.03 -10.27 -12.13
CA GLU A 24 11.37 -11.52 -11.44
C GLU A 24 12.31 -12.38 -12.30
N PHE A 25 11.94 -12.58 -13.57
CA PHE A 25 12.73 -13.33 -14.54
C PHE A 25 14.14 -12.72 -14.71
N LEU A 26 14.23 -11.42 -14.97
CA LEU A 26 15.52 -10.75 -15.18
C LEU A 26 16.37 -10.66 -13.91
N ALA A 27 15.73 -10.58 -12.73
CA ALA A 27 16.42 -10.60 -11.45
C ALA A 27 17.03 -11.99 -11.16
N ALA A 28 16.35 -13.06 -11.54
CA ALA A 28 16.84 -14.44 -11.46
C ALA A 28 18.00 -14.71 -12.43
N GLU A 29 17.98 -14.09 -13.62
CA GLU A 29 19.12 -14.08 -14.56
C GLU A 29 20.35 -13.31 -14.01
N GLY A 30 20.24 -12.65 -12.86
CA GLY A 30 21.34 -11.91 -12.24
C GLY A 30 21.53 -10.49 -12.78
N CYS A 31 20.60 -9.97 -13.59
CA CYS A 31 20.68 -8.59 -14.08
C CYS A 31 20.67 -7.55 -12.93
N SER A 32 21.37 -6.44 -13.13
CA SER A 32 21.30 -5.29 -12.23
C SER A 32 19.96 -4.56 -12.40
N ALA A 33 19.44 -3.95 -11.33
CA ALA A 33 18.16 -3.23 -11.38
C ALA A 33 18.15 -2.09 -12.42
N ALA A 34 19.30 -1.44 -12.63
CA ALA A 34 19.46 -0.39 -13.64
C ALA A 34 19.33 -0.94 -15.07
N ASN A 35 19.95 -2.08 -15.37
CA ASN A 35 19.79 -2.74 -16.66
C ASN A 35 18.36 -3.24 -16.89
N ILE A 36 17.70 -3.75 -15.84
CA ILE A 36 16.31 -4.18 -15.90
C ILE A 36 15.42 -2.99 -16.27
N HIS A 37 15.54 -1.85 -15.58
CA HIS A 37 14.73 -0.67 -15.88
C HIS A 37 14.99 -0.12 -17.30
N ALA A 38 16.25 -0.09 -17.76
CA ALA A 38 16.56 0.33 -19.12
C ALA A 38 15.87 -0.56 -20.18
N ARG A 39 15.94 -1.88 -20.02
CA ARG A 39 15.28 -2.84 -20.92
C ARG A 39 13.76 -2.72 -20.87
N MET A 40 13.18 -2.59 -19.67
CA MET A 40 11.74 -2.41 -19.50
C MET A 40 11.25 -1.11 -20.13
N LYS A 41 12.00 -0.02 -20.03
CA LYS A 41 11.64 1.26 -20.65
C LYS A 41 11.61 1.19 -22.18
N THR A 42 12.47 0.39 -22.80
CA THR A 42 12.42 0.14 -24.26
C THR A 42 11.17 -0.64 -24.68
N VAL A 43 10.69 -1.58 -23.85
CA VAL A 43 9.54 -2.45 -24.19
C VAL A 43 8.20 -1.81 -23.85
N TYR A 44 8.09 -1.19 -22.67
CA TYR A 44 6.83 -0.66 -22.12
C TYR A 44 6.69 0.86 -22.29
N GLY A 45 7.75 1.56 -22.70
CA GLY A 45 7.72 3.01 -22.92
C GLY A 45 7.30 3.77 -21.67
N GLU A 46 6.29 4.64 -21.81
CA GLU A 46 5.73 5.46 -20.74
C GLU A 46 4.97 4.66 -19.69
N MET A 47 4.49 3.47 -20.05
CA MET A 47 3.76 2.57 -19.14
C MET A 47 4.69 1.76 -18.24
N CYS A 48 6.01 1.94 -18.36
CA CYS A 48 7.00 1.24 -17.56
C CYS A 48 6.90 1.62 -16.07
N ILE A 49 6.98 0.62 -15.20
CA ILE A 49 7.12 0.80 -13.76
C ILE A 49 8.37 1.65 -13.47
N SER A 50 8.27 2.54 -12.49
CA SER A 50 9.36 3.44 -12.12
C SER A 50 10.60 2.69 -11.63
N ASP A 51 11.77 3.26 -11.90
CA ASP A 51 13.08 2.77 -11.47
C ASP A 51 13.17 2.45 -9.96
N CYS A 52 12.53 3.26 -9.12
CA CYS A 52 12.43 3.01 -7.67
C CYS A 52 11.65 1.72 -7.36
N ALA A 53 10.53 1.50 -8.04
CA ALA A 53 9.74 0.29 -7.90
C ALA A 53 10.47 -0.94 -8.46
N VAL A 54 11.17 -0.83 -9.58
CA VAL A 54 12.03 -1.91 -10.11
C VAL A 54 13.07 -2.34 -9.07
N ARG A 55 13.82 -1.39 -8.47
CA ARG A 55 14.77 -1.70 -7.39
C ARG A 55 14.12 -2.39 -6.20
N LYS A 56 12.92 -1.94 -5.80
CA LYS A 56 12.17 -2.56 -4.71
C LYS A 56 11.85 -4.02 -5.04
N TRP A 57 11.32 -4.30 -6.22
CA TRP A 57 11.00 -5.66 -6.66
C TRP A 57 12.23 -6.55 -6.80
N VAL A 58 13.33 -6.04 -7.36
CA VAL A 58 14.59 -6.78 -7.44
C VAL A 58 15.11 -7.18 -6.05
N ARG A 59 15.01 -6.28 -5.05
CA ARG A 59 15.38 -6.62 -3.65
C ARG A 59 14.45 -7.65 -3.04
N ILE A 60 13.15 -7.54 -3.30
CA ILE A 60 12.14 -8.49 -2.80
C ILE A 60 12.41 -9.89 -3.35
N PHE A 61 12.68 -10.02 -4.66
CA PHE A 61 12.95 -11.32 -5.29
C PHE A 61 14.33 -11.90 -4.91
N LYS A 62 15.33 -11.06 -4.66
CA LYS A 62 16.66 -11.51 -4.20
C LYS A 62 16.70 -11.83 -2.70
N GLY A 63 15.81 -11.23 -1.89
CA GLY A 63 15.67 -11.55 -0.48
C GLY A 63 15.00 -12.90 -0.32
N GLU A 64 15.64 -13.79 0.43
CA GLU A 64 15.36 -15.22 0.64
C GLU A 64 14.01 -15.54 1.35
N ASN A 65 12.95 -14.83 0.98
CA ASN A 65 11.59 -15.14 1.37
C ASN A 65 10.74 -15.03 0.10
N PRO A 66 10.62 -16.11 -0.70
CA PRO A 66 9.59 -16.21 -1.73
C PRO A 66 8.24 -16.35 -1.01
N ARG A 67 7.80 -15.26 -0.35
CA ARG A 67 6.47 -15.16 0.27
C ARG A 67 5.48 -15.29 -0.87
N GLU A 68 5.00 -16.50 -1.12
CA GLU A 68 3.75 -16.83 -1.80
C GLU A 68 3.36 -15.79 -2.87
N THR A 69 3.93 -15.95 -4.07
CA THR A 69 3.39 -15.38 -5.31
C THR A 69 2.96 -13.90 -5.21
N ILE A 70 3.91 -13.01 -4.92
CA ILE A 70 3.72 -11.54 -4.80
C ILE A 70 3.47 -10.85 -6.17
N LEU A 71 2.99 -11.59 -7.18
CA LEU A 71 2.64 -11.01 -8.48
C LEU A 71 1.47 -10.04 -8.33
N ARG A 72 0.49 -10.41 -7.51
CA ARG A 72 -0.66 -9.56 -7.18
C ARG A 72 -0.44 -8.85 -5.85
N ASP A 73 -0.87 -7.59 -5.79
CA ASP A 73 -0.92 -6.88 -4.52
C ASP A 73 -1.86 -7.62 -3.57
N ARG A 74 -1.35 -7.95 -2.37
CA ARG A 74 -2.19 -8.45 -1.29
C ARG A 74 -3.24 -7.39 -0.99
N LYS A 75 -4.48 -7.84 -0.76
CA LYS A 75 -5.54 -6.97 -0.24
C LYS A 75 -4.98 -6.19 0.95
N CYS A 76 -4.84 -4.88 0.80
CA CYS A 76 -4.38 -4.02 1.86
C CYS A 76 -5.31 -4.22 3.05
N SER A 77 -4.80 -4.79 4.14
CA SER A 77 -5.48 -4.71 5.44
C SER A 77 -5.39 -3.25 5.85
N GLY A 78 -6.35 -2.44 5.41
CA GLY A 78 -6.45 -1.03 5.80
C GLY A 78 -6.51 -0.88 7.32
N ARG A 79 -6.57 0.35 7.81
CA ARG A 79 -6.71 0.63 9.24
C ARG A 79 -7.87 -0.21 9.80
N PRO A 80 -7.66 -1.02 10.86
CA PRO A 80 -8.73 -1.85 11.39
C PRO A 80 -9.89 -0.96 11.83
N LEU A 81 -11.11 -1.39 11.49
CA LEU A 81 -12.36 -0.72 11.87
C LEU A 81 -12.53 -0.61 13.39
N SER A 82 -11.71 -1.29 14.19
CA SER A 82 -11.66 -1.19 15.65
C SER A 82 -11.40 0.24 16.14
N ALA A 83 -10.71 1.07 15.36
CA ALA A 83 -10.51 2.49 15.69
C ALA A 83 -11.81 3.32 15.61
N SER A 84 -12.82 2.84 14.88
CA SER A 84 -14.15 3.45 14.75
C SER A 84 -15.23 2.70 15.55
N PHE A 85 -14.82 1.72 16.37
CA PHE A 85 -15.74 0.92 17.17
C PHE A 85 -16.50 1.80 18.15
N THR A 86 -17.82 1.58 18.26
CA THR A 86 -18.73 2.41 19.08
C THR A 86 -18.25 2.52 20.52
N ALA A 87 -17.71 1.45 21.10
CA ALA A 87 -17.17 1.49 22.46
C ALA A 87 -15.92 2.38 22.60
N HIS A 88 -15.11 2.53 21.55
CA HIS A 88 -14.00 3.50 21.58
C HIS A 88 -14.54 4.94 21.57
N ARG A 89 -15.60 5.19 20.80
CA ARG A 89 -16.26 6.51 20.73
C ARG A 89 -16.92 6.86 22.07
N GLU A 90 -17.64 5.92 22.67
CA GLU A 90 -18.24 6.05 24.00
C GLU A 90 -17.18 6.29 25.09
N LYS A 91 -16.04 5.59 25.02
CA LYS A 91 -14.93 5.81 25.95
C LYS A 91 -14.36 7.23 25.81
N VAL A 92 -14.19 7.72 24.59
CA VAL A 92 -13.75 9.11 24.34
C VAL A 92 -14.75 10.12 24.89
N ASP A 93 -16.05 9.91 24.65
CA ASP A 93 -17.10 10.79 25.16
C ASP A 93 -17.16 10.82 26.69
N CYS A 94 -16.96 9.67 27.34
CA CYS A 94 -16.85 9.58 28.80
C CYS A 94 -15.66 10.37 29.34
N MET A 95 -14.49 10.28 28.69
CA MET A 95 -13.30 11.05 29.08
C MET A 95 -13.51 12.56 28.91
N ILE A 96 -14.18 13.00 27.84
CA ILE A 96 -14.50 14.41 27.61
C ILE A 96 -15.46 14.94 28.69
N LYS A 97 -16.47 14.15 29.06
CA LYS A 97 -17.43 14.53 30.12
C LYS A 97 -16.76 14.62 31.49
N ALA A 98 -15.88 13.68 31.84
CA ALA A 98 -15.13 13.70 33.10
C ALA A 98 -14.30 14.99 33.23
N ASN A 99 -13.52 15.33 32.20
CA ASN A 99 -12.70 16.56 32.21
C ASN A 99 -13.53 17.86 32.31
N ARG A 100 -14.77 17.86 31.80
CA ARG A 100 -15.68 19.02 31.93
C ARG A 100 -16.22 19.17 33.36
N MET A 101 -16.46 18.06 34.06
CA MET A 101 -16.91 18.10 35.46
C MET A 101 -15.80 18.55 36.42
N ASP A 102 -14.55 18.15 36.17
CA ASP A 102 -13.39 18.58 36.97
C ASP A 102 -13.06 20.07 36.83
N GLY A 103 -13.47 20.70 35.71
CA GLY A 103 -13.35 22.14 35.49
C GLY A 103 -14.43 22.98 36.19
N GLN A 104 -15.61 22.41 36.47
CA GLN A 104 -16.71 23.12 37.13
C GLN A 104 -16.61 23.11 38.66
N THR A 105 -16.05 22.04 39.25
CA THR A 105 -15.85 21.94 40.70
C THR A 105 -14.80 22.91 41.24
N LYS A 106 -13.86 23.38 40.42
CA LYS A 106 -12.88 24.41 40.82
C LYS A 106 -13.39 25.85 40.76
N GLY A 107 -14.56 26.09 40.16
CA GLY A 107 -15.16 27.43 40.02
C GLY A 107 -16.20 27.78 41.10
N ASN A 108 -16.47 26.89 42.05
CA ASN A 108 -17.50 27.09 43.08
C ASN A 108 -16.95 27.01 44.53
N CYS A 109 -15.63 27.06 44.70
CA CYS A 109 -15.02 27.34 46.00
C CYS A 109 -14.99 28.86 46.19
N ARG A 110 -15.85 29.31 47.13
CA ARG A 110 -16.02 30.66 47.66
C ARG A 110 -14.72 31.40 47.95
#